data_AF-Q9M5T5-F1
#
_entry.id   AF-Q9M5T5-F1
#
_cell.length_a   1.000
_cell.length_b   1.000
_cell.length_c   1.000
_cell.angle_alpha   90.00
_cell.angle_beta   90.00
_cell.angle_gamma   90.00
#
_symmetry.space_group_name_H-M   'P 1'
#
loop_
_entity.id
_entity.type
_entity.pdbx_description
1 polymer ?
#
loop_
_entity_poly.entity_id
_entity_poly.type
_entity_poly.pdbx_seq_one_letter_code
_entity_poly.pdbx_strand_id
1 'polypeptide(L)' 'NGDLKEEIYMKLPPGMPMIAPHEVCKLRRSLYGLKQAPRAWFEKFRDTLLTFSFTQSQYDSSLFFHKTTTGMVFLLV' A
#
# COMPACT_ATOMS: atom_id res chain seq x y z
N ASN A 1 0.51 -0.58 5.85
CA ASN A 1 0.13 -1.89 5.32
C ASN A 1 -0.88 -1.68 4.22
N GLY A 2 -0.51 -1.94 2.97
CA GLY A 2 -1.39 -1.80 1.82
C GLY A 2 -2.46 -2.90 1.77
N ASP A 3 -3.62 -2.57 1.23
CA ASP A 3 -4.73 -3.50 1.06
C ASP A 3 -4.49 -4.41 -0.15
N LEU A 4 -4.92 -5.66 -0.04
CA LEU A 4 -4.86 -6.61 -1.15
C LEU A 4 -6.15 -6.51 -1.95
N LYS A 5 -6.04 -6.22 -3.25
CA LYS A 5 -7.17 -6.24 -4.20
C LYS A 5 -7.48 -7.66 -4.70
N GLU A 6 -6.53 -8.56 -4.55
CA GLU A 6 -6.57 -9.94 -5.03
C GLU A 6 -6.39 -10.91 -3.86
N GLU A 7 -6.92 -12.12 -3.99
CA GLU A 7 -6.71 -13.16 -2.99
C GLU A 7 -5.34 -13.81 -3.19
N ILE A 8 -4.49 -13.72 -2.17
CA ILE A 8 -3.15 -14.30 -2.20
C ILE A 8 -3.02 -15.32 -1.09
N TYR A 9 -2.58 -16.50 -1.48
CA TYR A 9 -2.25 -17.58 -0.58
C TYR A 9 -0.74 -17.83 -0.64
N MET A 10 -0.14 -18.14 0.50
CA MET A 10 1.25 -18.55 0.60
C MET A 10 1.37 -19.88 1.32
N LYS A 11 2.47 -20.60 1.09
CA LYS A 11 2.82 -21.76 1.90
C LYS A 11 2.99 -21.34 3.36
N LEU A 12 2.74 -22.27 4.28
CA LEU A 12 3.00 -22.03 5.70
C LEU A 12 4.47 -21.61 5.89
N PRO A 13 4.71 -20.60 6.74
CA PRO A 13 6.07 -20.18 7.05
C PRO A 13 6.84 -21.30 7.75
N PRO A 14 8.18 -21.34 7.59
CA PRO A 14 9.02 -22.29 8.33
C PRO A 14 8.77 -22.21 9.83
N GLY A 15 8.61 -23.37 10.48
CA GLY A 15 8.36 -23.45 11.93
C GLY A 15 6.89 -23.46 12.35
N MET A 16 5.93 -23.30 11.43
CA MET A 16 4.53 -23.61 11.73
C MET A 16 4.22 -25.10 11.49
N PRO A 17 3.52 -25.77 12.42
CA PRO A 17 3.06 -27.14 12.21
C PRO A 17 1.94 -27.16 11.17
N MET A 18 2.02 -28.11 10.25
CA MET A 18 0.95 -28.40 9.28
C MET A 18 -0.04 -29.36 9.93
N ILE A 19 -1.29 -28.92 10.11
CA ILE A 19 -2.34 -29.69 10.79
C ILE A 19 -3.05 -30.61 9.79
N ALA A 20 -3.19 -30.17 8.54
CA ALA A 20 -3.81 -30.94 7.46
C ALA A 20 -3.02 -30.86 6.14
N PRO A 21 -3.12 -31.86 5.25
CA PRO A 21 -2.51 -31.80 3.93
C PRO A 21 -3.01 -30.59 3.13
N HIS A 22 -2.11 -29.97 2.36
CA HIS A 22 -2.38 -28.80 1.51
C HIS A 22 -2.82 -27.51 2.22
N GLU A 23 -2.57 -27.36 3.52
CA GLU A 23 -2.77 -26.08 4.19
C GLU A 23 -1.93 -24.94 3.59
N VAL A 24 -2.57 -23.77 3.50
CA VAL A 24 -1.98 -22.52 3.00
C VAL A 24 -2.44 -21.35 3.87
N CYS A 25 -1.64 -20.29 3.93
CA CYS A 25 -1.99 -19.07 4.62
C CYS A 25 -2.60 -18.06 3.64
N LYS A 26 -3.83 -17.61 3.92
CA LYS A 26 -4.42 -16.47 3.21
C LYS A 26 -3.84 -15.16 3.73
N LEU A 27 -3.25 -14.37 2.85
CA LEU A 27 -2.76 -13.05 3.20
C LEU A 27 -3.93 -12.08 3.37
N ARG A 28 -3.95 -11.37 4.50
CA ARG A 28 -4.96 -10.34 4.80
C ARG A 28 -4.52 -8.92 4.39
N ARG A 29 -3.22 -8.70 4.25
CA ARG A 29 -2.60 -7.42 3.88
C ARG A 29 -1.39 -7.69 3.00
N SER A 30 -0.96 -6.68 2.25
CA SER A 30 0.21 -6.78 1.41
C SER A 30 1.48 -6.87 2.27
N LEU A 31 2.26 -7.93 2.04
CA LEU A 31 3.58 -8.14 2.65
C LEU A 31 4.68 -7.58 1.76
N TYR A 32 5.79 -7.19 2.37
CA TYR A 32 7.00 -6.85 1.62
C TYR A 32 7.45 -8.01 0.72
N GLY A 33 7.99 -7.69 -0.44
CA GLY A 33 8.43 -8.68 -1.43
C GLY A 33 7.33 -9.19 -2.37
N LEU A 34 6.05 -8.89 -2.11
CA LEU A 34 5.00 -9.14 -3.11
C LEU A 34 5.14 -8.14 -4.27
N LYS A 35 4.95 -8.61 -5.51
CA LYS A 35 5.07 -7.80 -6.73
C LYS A 35 4.16 -6.56 -6.69
N GLN A 36 2.96 -6.69 -6.15
CA GLN A 36 1.98 -5.63 -6.02
C GLN A 36 2.11 -4.81 -4.73
N ALA A 37 3.04 -5.16 -3.82
CA ALA A 37 3.22 -4.43 -2.58
C ALA A 37 3.52 -2.94 -2.80
N PRO A 38 4.48 -2.55 -3.66
CA PRO A 38 4.78 -1.13 -3.87
C PRO A 38 3.54 -0.33 -4.27
N ARG A 39 2.71 -0.89 -5.17
CA ARG A 39 1.46 -0.26 -5.60
C ARG A 39 0.43 -0.17 -4.47
N ALA A 40 0.24 -1.24 -3.70
CA ALA A 40 -0.70 -1.25 -2.57
C ALA A 40 -0.31 -0.23 -1.49
N TRP A 41 0.99 -0.06 -1.25
CA TRP A 41 1.52 0.96 -0.35
C TRP A 41 1.33 2.37 -0.92
N PHE A 42 1.64 2.59 -2.19
CA PHE A 42 1.46 3.89 -2.84
C PHE A 42 -0.01 4.35 -2.86
N GLU A 43 -0.95 3.47 -3.19
CA GLU A 43 -2.39 3.79 -3.16
C GLU A 43 -2.83 4.20 -1.75
N LYS A 44 -2.41 3.44 -0.71
CA LYS A 44 -2.74 3.77 0.68
C LYS A 44 -2.15 5.12 1.09
N PHE A 45 -0.93 5.39 0.67
CA PHE A 45 -0.24 6.65 0.92
C PHE A 45 -0.95 7.82 0.24
N ARG A 46 -1.24 7.70 -1.07
CA ARG A 46 -2.01 8.68 -1.85
C ARG A 46 -3.33 8.99 -1.14
N ASP A 47 -4.13 7.97 -0.85
CA ASP A 47 -5.45 8.14 -0.26
C ASP A 47 -5.35 8.86 1.11
N THR A 48 -4.32 8.55 1.90
CA THR A 48 -4.06 9.23 3.17
C THR A 48 -3.74 10.71 2.97
N LEU A 49 -2.89 11.06 2.00
CA LEU A 49 -2.58 12.45 1.68
C LEU A 49 -3.82 13.23 1.21
N LEU A 50 -4.69 12.60 0.41
CA LEU A 50 -5.95 13.22 -0.01
C LEU A 50 -6.83 13.56 1.20
N THR A 51 -6.87 12.71 2.24
CA THR A 51 -7.59 13.04 3.50
C THR A 51 -6.98 14.22 4.26
N PHE A 52 -5.69 14.48 4.07
CA PHE A 52 -5.00 15.66 4.61
C PHE A 52 -5.07 16.87 3.67
N SER A 53 -6.01 16.88 2.72
CA SER A 53 -6.24 17.99 1.78
C SER A 53 -5.07 18.27 0.82
N PHE A 54 -4.14 17.33 0.66
CA PHE A 54 -3.21 17.37 -0.46
C PHE A 54 -3.93 17.01 -1.75
N THR A 55 -3.45 17.58 -2.85
CA THR A 55 -3.89 17.27 -4.22
C THR A 55 -2.72 16.65 -4.97
N GLN A 56 -2.97 15.56 -5.68
CA GLN A 56 -1.98 14.95 -6.57
C GLN A 56 -1.88 15.76 -7.88
N SER A 57 -0.66 15.97 -8.37
CA SER A 57 -0.43 16.65 -9.64
C SER A 57 -0.99 15.83 -10.81
N GLN A 58 -1.56 16.53 -11.81
CA GLN A 58 -2.06 15.91 -13.04
C GLN A 58 -0.93 15.54 -14.01
N TYR A 59 0.23 16.17 -13.86
CA TYR A 59 1.37 16.01 -14.76
C TYR A 59 2.44 15.08 -14.20
N ASP A 60 2.43 14.85 -12.88
CA ASP A 60 3.39 14.00 -12.19
C ASP A 60 2.70 13.25 -11.05
N SER A 61 2.61 11.92 -11.17
CA SER A 61 1.97 11.08 -10.17
C SER A 61 2.75 11.00 -8.85
N SER A 62 4.03 11.35 -8.83
CA SER A 62 4.84 11.39 -7.60
C SER A 62 4.67 12.69 -6.81
N LEU A 63 4.12 13.74 -7.43
CA LEU A 63 4.00 15.07 -6.84
C LEU A 63 2.63 15.30 -6.20
N PHE A 64 2.65 15.73 -4.95
CA PHE A 64 1.49 16.18 -4.18
C PHE A 64 1.72 17.62 -3.71
N PHE A 65 0.66 18.40 -3.64
CA PHE A 65 0.73 19.76 -3.13
C PHE A 65 -0.47 20.12 -2.26
N HIS A 66 -0.24 20.97 -1.26
CA HIS A 66 -1.29 21.50 -0.40
C HIS A 66 -1.13 23.02 -0.31
N LYS A 67 -2.19 23.75 -0.68
CA LYS A 67 -2.23 25.21 -0.61
C LYS A 67 -2.86 25.65 0.70
N THR A 68 -2.16 26.50 1.43
CA THR A 68 -2.62 27.12 2.67
C THR A 68 -2.73 28.63 2.50
N THR A 69 -3.17 29.34 3.53
CA THR A 69 -3.18 30.81 3.55
C THR A 69 -1.78 31.42 3.61
N THR A 70 -0.79 30.70 4.16
CA THR A 70 0.58 31.19 4.35
C THR A 70 1.53 30.77 3.22
N GLY A 71 1.16 29.78 2.41
CA GLY A 71 2.00 29.30 1.32
C GLY A 71 1.57 27.97 0.75
N MET A 72 2.49 27.29 0.08
CA MET A 72 2.25 26.00 -0.57
C MET A 72 3.30 24.98 -0.10
N VAL A 73 2.82 23.80 0.25
CA VAL A 73 3.67 22.64 0.56
C VAL A 73 3.69 21.73 -0.65
N PHE A 74 4.88 21.31 -1.07
CA PHE A 74 5.07 20.31 -2.12
C PHE A 74 5.72 19.08 -1.52
N LEU A 75 5.27 17.90 -1.96
CA LEU A 75 5.76 16.62 -1.51
C LEU A 75 5.94 15.70 -2.71
N LEU A 76 7.16 15.22 -2.91
CA LEU A 76 7.59 14.35 -4.00
C LEU A 76 7.96 12.98 -3.43
N VAL A 77 7.45 11.89 -4.01
CA VAL A 77 7.57 10.53 -3.47
C VAL A 77 8.06 9.52 -4.49
#